data_AF-A0A2G6GR19-F1
#
_entry.id   AF-A0A2G6GR19-F1
#
_cell.length_a   1.000
_cell.length_b   1.000
_cell.length_c   1.000
_cell.angle_alpha   90.00
_cell.angle_beta   90.00
_cell.angle_gamma   90.00
#
_symmetry.space_group_name_H-M   'P 1'
#
loop_
_entity.id
_entity.type
_entity.pdbx_description
1 polymer ?
#
loop_
_entity_poly.entity_id
_entity_poly.type
_entity_poly.pdbx_seq_one_letter_code
_entity_poly.pdbx_strand_id
1 'polypeptide(L)'
;MLRKYSIFVLLFCLVSGVALAQDRKDTPKPGEGLYSFLVRNKLPVKKYKQKFIELNKGKFGKNNTLLRGVSYILPNKKSNIIKQPLFGKKYGTFKQKSTDLSGAVFYLVSGHGGPDPGAIGHYNGKTLHEDEYAYDVNLRLARNLLENGAKVYILIQDKKDGIRDD
;
A
#
# COMPACT_ATOMS: atom_id res chain seq x y z
N MET A 1 -6.80 -33.43 42.91
CA MET A 1 -6.75 -31.95 42.92
C MET A 1 -6.33 -31.31 41.59
N LEU A 2 -5.57 -31.99 40.71
CA LEU A 2 -5.13 -31.42 39.43
C LEU A 2 -6.24 -31.18 38.38
N ARG A 3 -7.36 -31.93 38.43
CA ARG A 3 -8.42 -31.85 37.40
C ARG A 3 -9.30 -30.59 37.46
N LYS A 4 -9.31 -29.87 38.59
CA LYS A 4 -10.11 -28.63 38.77
C LYS A 4 -9.41 -27.39 38.20
N TYR A 5 -8.08 -27.38 38.11
CA TYR A 5 -7.31 -26.28 37.52
C TYR A 5 -7.29 -26.32 35.99
N SER A 6 -7.40 -27.51 35.38
CA SER A 6 -7.48 -27.64 33.91
C SER A 6 -8.72 -27.00 33.29
N ILE A 7 -9.84 -26.95 34.02
CA ILE A 7 -11.08 -26.30 33.55
C ILE A 7 -10.93 -24.77 33.63
N PHE A 8 -10.22 -24.26 34.64
CA PHE A 8 -10.01 -22.82 34.82
C PHE A 8 -9.03 -22.23 33.78
N VAL A 9 -8.02 -23.01 33.35
CA VAL A 9 -7.10 -22.62 32.27
C VAL A 9 -7.79 -22.66 30.90
N LEU A 10 -8.73 -23.58 30.67
CA LEU A 10 -9.48 -23.64 29.41
C LEU A 10 -10.48 -22.47 29.25
N LEU A 11 -11.02 -21.94 30.35
CA LEU A 11 -11.97 -20.83 30.34
C LEU A 11 -11.28 -19.46 30.14
N PHE A 12 -10.00 -19.33 30.51
CA PHE A 12 -9.22 -18.10 30.34
C PHE A 12 -8.75 -17.87 28.89
N CYS A 13 -8.65 -18.93 28.09
CA CYS A 13 -8.27 -18.84 26.67
C CYS A 13 -9.41 -18.45 25.72
N LEU A 14 -10.68 -18.44 26.18
CA LEU A 14 -11.83 -18.08 25.33
C LEU A 14 -12.11 -16.58 25.26
N VAL A 15 -11.45 -15.75 26.09
CA VAL A 15 -11.73 -14.30 26.17
C VAL A 15 -10.70 -13.44 25.43
N SER A 16 -9.57 -14.00 24.99
CA SER A 16 -8.44 -13.24 24.43
C SER A 16 -8.47 -13.03 22.90
N GLY A 17 -9.51 -13.49 22.19
CA GLY A 17 -9.45 -13.62 20.72
C GLY A 17 -10.19 -12.59 19.86
N VAL A 18 -11.07 -11.73 20.41
CA VAL A 18 -11.86 -10.81 19.57
C VAL A 18 -11.14 -9.48 19.37
N ALA A 19 -10.10 -9.49 18.54
CA ALA A 19 -9.55 -8.28 17.96
C ALA A 19 -10.55 -7.71 16.93
N LEU A 20 -11.59 -7.02 17.41
CA LEU A 20 -12.46 -6.25 16.54
C LEU A 20 -11.65 -5.10 15.96
N ALA A 21 -11.53 -5.05 14.63
CA ALA A 21 -10.91 -3.93 13.94
C ALA A 21 -11.66 -2.64 14.30
N GLN A 22 -11.04 -1.80 15.13
CA GLN A 22 -11.66 -0.54 15.55
C GLN A 22 -11.71 0.44 14.39
N ASP A 23 -12.88 1.05 14.18
CA ASP A 23 -13.02 2.12 13.20
C ASP A 23 -12.06 3.27 13.52
N ARG A 24 -11.26 3.65 12.53
CA ARG A 24 -10.34 4.78 12.65
C ARG A 24 -11.13 6.07 12.82
N LYS A 25 -10.83 6.87 13.84
CA LYS A 25 -11.47 8.16 14.10
C LYS A 25 -10.44 9.29 14.17
N ASP A 26 -10.87 10.52 13.90
CA ASP A 26 -10.07 11.73 14.11
C ASP A 26 -10.97 12.95 14.40
N THR A 27 -10.40 14.02 14.94
CA THR A 27 -11.09 15.25 15.35
C THR A 27 -10.56 16.46 14.57
N PRO A 28 -11.43 17.40 14.12
CA PRO A 28 -11.00 18.58 13.38
C PRO A 28 -10.16 19.54 14.24
N LYS A 29 -9.14 20.15 13.65
CA LYS A 29 -8.39 21.27 14.24
C LYS A 29 -9.23 22.55 14.24
N PRO A 30 -8.90 23.56 15.07
CA PRO A 30 -9.58 24.85 15.03
C PRO A 30 -9.55 25.46 13.62
N GLY A 31 -10.73 25.79 13.08
CA GLY A 31 -10.89 26.35 11.73
C GLY A 31 -10.76 25.35 10.57
N GLU A 32 -10.58 24.05 10.84
CA GLU A 32 -10.38 23.05 9.79
C GLU A 32 -11.69 22.70 9.07
N GLY A 33 -11.72 22.95 7.76
CA GLY A 33 -12.82 22.54 6.89
C GLY A 33 -12.77 21.06 6.50
N LEU A 34 -13.89 20.54 5.98
CA LEU A 34 -14.05 19.15 5.53
C LEU A 34 -12.96 18.71 4.54
N TYR A 35 -12.60 19.59 3.60
CA TYR A 35 -11.58 19.30 2.59
C TYR A 35 -10.21 19.05 3.25
N SER A 36 -9.73 20.02 4.03
CA SER A 36 -8.43 19.96 4.70
C SER A 36 -8.36 18.81 5.70
N PHE A 37 -9.45 18.52 6.42
CA PHE A 37 -9.55 17.39 7.34
C PHE A 37 -9.34 16.04 6.64
N LEU A 38 -9.98 15.82 5.48
CA LEU A 38 -9.83 14.59 4.71
C LEU A 38 -8.43 14.47 4.09
N VAL A 39 -7.87 15.57 3.57
CA VAL A 39 -6.50 15.60 3.04
C VAL A 39 -5.48 15.26 4.13
N ARG A 40 -5.57 15.89 5.31
CA ARG A 40 -4.71 15.59 6.47
C ARG A 40 -4.78 14.12 6.87
N ASN A 41 -5.95 13.51 6.72
CA ASN A 41 -6.19 12.10 6.99
C ASN A 41 -5.83 11.14 5.84
N LYS A 42 -5.15 11.65 4.80
CA LYS A 42 -4.72 10.91 3.61
C LYS A 42 -5.89 10.28 2.85
N LEU A 43 -7.04 10.96 2.81
CA LEU A 43 -8.25 10.54 2.13
C LEU A 43 -8.54 11.50 0.96
N PRO A 44 -8.20 11.13 -0.29
CA PRO A 44 -8.53 11.92 -1.47
C PRO A 44 -10.01 12.33 -1.48
N VAL A 45 -10.26 13.64 -1.42
CA VAL A 45 -11.60 14.19 -1.14
C VAL A 45 -12.63 13.72 -2.16
N LYS A 46 -12.28 13.74 -3.46
CA LYS A 46 -13.15 13.28 -4.56
C LYS A 46 -13.64 11.84 -4.37
N LYS A 47 -12.81 10.97 -3.78
CA LYS A 47 -13.11 9.54 -3.59
C LYS A 47 -13.83 9.26 -2.28
N TYR A 48 -13.51 9.99 -1.21
CA TYR A 48 -13.94 9.63 0.15
C TYR A 48 -14.97 10.56 0.77
N LYS A 49 -15.21 11.76 0.21
CA LYS A 49 -16.13 12.76 0.79
C LYS A 49 -17.51 12.20 1.07
N GLN A 50 -18.14 11.58 0.07
CA GLN A 50 -19.53 11.11 0.21
C GLN A 50 -19.65 10.00 1.25
N LYS A 51 -18.74 9.02 1.22
CA LYS A 51 -18.69 7.95 2.22
C LYS A 51 -18.41 8.48 3.63
N PHE A 52 -17.54 9.48 3.76
CA PHE A 52 -17.26 10.12 5.04
C PHE A 52 -18.49 10.82 5.62
N ILE A 53 -19.25 11.56 4.79
CA ILE A 53 -20.51 12.20 5.19
C ILE A 53 -21.52 11.13 5.62
N GLU A 54 -21.62 10.04 4.86
CA GLU A 54 -22.54 8.94 5.16
C GLU A 54 -22.25 8.27 6.51
N LEU A 55 -20.98 7.95 6.78
CA LEU A 55 -20.54 7.32 8.03
C LEU A 55 -20.78 8.19 9.28
N ASN A 56 -20.94 9.50 9.09
CA ASN A 56 -21.06 10.48 10.18
C ASN A 56 -22.35 11.30 10.10
N LYS A 57 -23.39 10.76 9.46
CA LYS A 57 -24.72 11.41 9.38
C LYS A 57 -25.16 11.88 10.78
N GLY A 58 -25.67 13.11 10.85
CA GLY A 58 -26.10 13.75 12.10
C GLY A 58 -24.99 14.40 12.94
N LYS A 59 -23.70 14.25 12.58
CA LYS A 59 -22.58 14.88 13.29
C LYS A 59 -22.05 16.16 12.65
N PHE A 60 -22.80 16.77 11.74
CA PHE A 60 -22.38 17.94 10.99
C PHE A 60 -23.22 19.17 11.32
N GLY A 61 -22.63 20.36 11.16
CA GLY A 61 -23.35 21.62 11.15
C GLY A 61 -24.03 21.88 9.79
N LYS A 62 -24.46 23.13 9.57
CA LYS A 62 -25.05 23.57 8.29
C LYS A 62 -24.12 23.24 7.12
N ASN A 63 -24.68 22.77 6.00
CA ASN A 63 -23.94 22.43 4.77
C ASN A 63 -22.80 21.41 4.96
N ASN A 64 -22.97 20.42 5.85
CA ASN A 64 -21.95 19.41 6.17
C ASN A 64 -20.64 20.00 6.74
N THR A 65 -20.74 21.11 7.47
CA THR A 65 -19.58 21.70 8.17
C THR A 65 -19.15 20.83 9.35
N LEU A 66 -17.84 20.72 9.55
CA LEU A 66 -17.27 20.00 10.69
C LEU A 66 -17.48 20.80 11.97
N LEU A 67 -17.85 20.12 13.05
CA LEU A 67 -18.05 20.69 14.37
C LEU A 67 -16.77 20.52 15.21
N ARG A 68 -16.40 21.58 15.94
CA ARG A 68 -15.23 21.56 16.82
C ARG A 68 -15.43 20.54 17.95
N GLY A 69 -14.39 19.76 18.25
CA GLY A 69 -14.41 18.77 19.33
C GLY A 69 -15.19 17.49 19.01
N VAL A 70 -15.84 17.40 17.84
CA VAL A 70 -16.56 16.21 17.42
C VAL A 70 -15.59 15.22 16.76
N SER A 71 -15.61 13.97 17.22
CA SER A 71 -14.83 12.88 16.64
C SER A 71 -15.60 12.22 15.49
N TYR A 72 -14.98 12.15 14.32
CA TYR A 72 -15.53 11.58 13.10
C TYR A 72 -14.88 10.24 12.75
N ILE A 73 -15.69 9.31 12.27
CA ILE A 73 -15.25 8.02 11.73
C ILE A 73 -14.69 8.24 10.33
N LEU A 74 -13.48 7.76 10.10
CA LEU A 74 -12.79 7.83 8.82
C LEU A 74 -13.12 6.58 7.98
N PRO A 75 -13.47 6.75 6.69
CA PRO A 75 -13.71 5.61 5.82
C PRO A 75 -12.44 4.78 5.63
N ASN A 76 -12.57 3.46 5.76
CA ASN A 76 -11.48 2.53 5.48
C ASN A 76 -11.04 2.59 4.02
N LYS A 77 -9.73 2.62 3.79
CA LYS A 77 -9.14 2.47 2.46
C LYS A 77 -9.30 1.01 2.05
N LYS A 78 -10.05 0.75 0.98
CA LYS A 78 -9.95 -0.56 0.31
C LYS A 78 -8.54 -0.69 -0.23
N SER A 79 -7.80 -1.70 0.23
CA SER A 79 -6.49 -2.03 -0.32
C SER A 79 -6.67 -2.52 -1.75
N ASN A 80 -6.09 -1.80 -2.71
CA ASN A 80 -6.07 -2.27 -4.08
C ASN A 80 -4.96 -3.33 -4.20
N ILE A 81 -5.31 -4.57 -4.55
CA ILE A 81 -4.34 -5.64 -4.78
C ILE A 81 -3.95 -5.60 -6.25
N ILE A 82 -2.68 -5.38 -6.51
CA ILE A 82 -2.11 -5.33 -7.85
C ILE A 82 -1.41 -6.67 -8.10
N LYS A 83 -1.64 -7.23 -9.28
CA LYS A 83 -0.93 -8.40 -9.80
C LYS A 83 -0.04 -7.98 -10.97
N GLN A 84 1.25 -8.21 -10.86
CA GLN A 84 2.25 -7.95 -11.89
C GLN A 84 3.19 -9.17 -12.01
N PRO A 85 2.89 -10.12 -12.91
CA PRO A 85 3.68 -11.34 -13.08
C PRO A 85 5.18 -11.11 -13.35
N LEU A 86 5.54 -9.99 -14.00
CA LEU A 86 6.93 -9.63 -14.29
C LEU A 86 7.81 -9.49 -13.04
N PHE A 87 7.23 -9.29 -11.86
CA PHE A 87 8.00 -9.18 -10.62
C PHE A 87 8.34 -10.55 -10.00
N GLY A 88 7.99 -11.65 -10.65
CA GLY A 88 8.22 -13.00 -10.15
C GLY A 88 7.21 -13.42 -9.06
N LYS A 89 7.30 -14.68 -8.63
CA LYS A 89 6.31 -15.30 -7.71
C LYS A 89 6.19 -14.56 -6.37
N LYS A 90 7.31 -14.12 -5.80
CA LYS A 90 7.37 -13.48 -4.49
C LYS A 90 6.84 -12.06 -4.48
N TYR A 91 7.08 -11.30 -5.56
CA TYR A 91 6.78 -9.87 -5.60
C TYR A 91 5.64 -9.49 -6.54
N GLY A 92 5.14 -10.45 -7.33
CA GLY A 92 4.11 -10.23 -8.34
C GLY A 92 2.71 -9.99 -7.80
N THR A 93 2.47 -10.10 -6.50
CA THR A 93 1.21 -9.62 -5.88
C THR A 93 1.53 -8.71 -4.71
N PHE A 94 0.98 -7.50 -4.73
CA PHE A 94 1.25 -6.49 -3.70
C PHE A 94 0.06 -5.54 -3.50
N LYS A 95 0.05 -4.85 -2.36
CA LYS A 95 -0.96 -3.85 -2.02
C LYS A 95 -0.48 -2.47 -2.47
N GLN A 96 -1.37 -1.71 -3.11
CA GLN A 96 -1.15 -0.28 -3.30
C GLN A 96 -1.10 0.42 -1.93
N LYS A 97 -0.03 1.18 -1.70
CA LYS A 97 0.27 1.87 -0.44
C LYS A 97 -0.28 3.30 -0.42
N SER A 98 -0.21 4.01 -1.55
CA SER A 98 -0.67 5.40 -1.67
C SER A 98 -1.28 5.69 -3.04
N THR A 99 -1.78 6.90 -3.21
CA THR A 99 -2.24 7.43 -4.51
C THR A 99 -1.47 8.70 -4.87
N ASP A 100 -0.27 8.88 -4.30
CA ASP A 100 0.48 10.13 -4.37
C ASP A 100 0.96 10.40 -5.81
N LEU A 101 1.12 9.35 -6.61
CA LEU A 101 1.47 9.41 -8.03
C LEU A 101 0.27 9.16 -8.97
N SER A 102 -0.97 9.29 -8.46
CA SER A 102 -2.17 9.08 -9.29
C SER A 102 -2.20 10.04 -10.47
N GLY A 103 -2.23 9.50 -11.69
CA GLY A 103 -2.22 10.27 -12.93
C GLY A 103 -0.83 10.47 -13.53
N ALA A 104 0.24 10.16 -12.80
CA ALA A 104 1.58 10.11 -13.36
C ALA A 104 1.76 8.85 -14.22
N VAL A 105 2.46 9.00 -15.34
CA VAL A 105 2.78 7.91 -16.27
C VAL A 105 4.30 7.83 -16.42
N PHE A 106 4.86 6.64 -16.19
CA PHE A 106 6.28 6.36 -16.34
C PHE A 106 6.49 5.31 -17.42
N TYR A 107 7.49 5.53 -18.26
CA TYR A 107 8.03 4.55 -19.19
C TYR A 107 9.44 4.23 -18.73
N LEU A 108 9.67 2.99 -18.36
CA LEU A 108 10.95 2.54 -17.82
C LEU A 108 11.63 1.60 -18.82
N VAL A 109 12.92 1.84 -19.04
CA VAL A 109 13.77 1.12 -19.98
C VAL A 109 15.00 0.70 -19.20
N SER A 110 15.26 -0.62 -19.12
CA SER A 110 16.54 -1.12 -18.60
C SER A 110 17.61 -0.94 -19.69
N GLY A 111 18.86 -0.73 -19.27
CA GLY A 111 19.98 -0.76 -20.21
C GLY A 111 20.18 -2.18 -20.76
N HIS A 112 20.74 -2.27 -21.96
CA HIS A 112 21.15 -3.54 -22.59
C HIS A 112 20.02 -4.59 -22.66
N GLY A 113 20.37 -5.88 -22.67
CA GLY A 113 19.44 -7.00 -22.60
C GLY A 113 19.57 -8.00 -23.74
N GLY A 114 19.09 -9.21 -23.49
CA GLY A 114 19.17 -10.30 -24.46
C GLY A 114 20.61 -10.78 -24.65
N PRO A 115 21.16 -10.81 -25.87
CA PRO A 115 22.52 -11.28 -26.10
C PRO A 115 23.59 -10.24 -25.74
N ASP A 116 23.22 -9.01 -25.42
CA ASP A 116 24.13 -7.94 -24.99
C ASP A 116 24.07 -7.80 -23.47
N PRO A 117 25.09 -8.31 -22.73
CA PRO A 117 25.13 -8.24 -21.27
C PRO A 117 25.53 -6.86 -20.75
N GLY A 118 25.92 -5.93 -21.63
CA GLY A 118 26.56 -4.67 -21.23
C GLY A 118 27.88 -4.87 -20.51
N ALA A 119 28.18 -3.99 -19.55
CA ALA A 119 29.39 -4.11 -18.74
C ALA A 119 29.37 -5.39 -17.88
N ILE A 120 30.50 -6.11 -17.86
CA ILE A 120 30.70 -7.32 -17.05
C ILE A 120 31.68 -6.98 -15.93
N GLY A 121 31.25 -7.17 -14.69
CA GLY A 121 32.06 -6.97 -13.48
C GLY A 121 32.22 -8.26 -12.67
N HIS A 122 33.15 -8.23 -11.71
CA HIS A 122 33.32 -9.30 -10.73
C HIS A 122 33.19 -8.73 -9.32
N TYR A 123 32.33 -9.34 -8.50
CA TYR A 123 32.09 -8.94 -7.12
C TYR A 123 31.80 -10.15 -6.24
N ASN A 124 32.47 -10.26 -5.09
CA ASN A 124 32.34 -11.40 -4.17
C ASN A 124 32.46 -12.78 -4.85
N GLY A 125 33.37 -12.91 -5.81
CA GLY A 125 33.59 -14.15 -6.56
C GLY A 125 32.48 -14.51 -7.56
N LYS A 126 31.49 -13.64 -7.77
CA LYS A 126 30.45 -13.78 -8.80
C LYS A 126 30.72 -12.84 -9.97
N THR A 127 30.39 -13.28 -11.18
CA THR A 127 30.29 -12.41 -12.36
C THR A 127 28.95 -11.67 -12.32
N LEU A 128 28.97 -10.38 -12.62
CA LEU A 128 27.79 -9.52 -12.67
C LEU A 128 27.65 -8.95 -14.09
N HIS A 129 26.52 -9.16 -14.73
CA HIS A 129 26.19 -8.54 -16.01
C HIS A 129 25.29 -7.33 -15.79
N GLU A 130 25.52 -6.26 -16.56
CA GLU A 130 24.80 -5.01 -16.45
C GLU A 130 23.31 -5.15 -16.72
N ASP A 131 22.96 -5.83 -17.79
CA ASP A 131 21.57 -6.05 -18.18
C ASP A 131 20.74 -6.67 -17.05
N GLU A 132 21.31 -7.64 -16.34
CA GLU A 132 20.64 -8.37 -15.26
C GLU A 132 20.33 -7.48 -14.05
N TYR A 133 21.33 -6.78 -13.50
CA TYR A 133 21.09 -5.92 -12.33
C TYR A 133 20.33 -4.64 -12.72
N ALA A 134 20.52 -4.11 -13.94
CA ALA A 134 19.75 -2.98 -14.43
C ALA A 134 18.27 -3.33 -14.56
N TYR A 135 17.96 -4.54 -15.05
CA TYR A 135 16.60 -5.03 -15.12
C TYR A 135 15.98 -5.22 -13.73
N ASP A 136 16.68 -5.85 -12.78
CA ASP A 136 16.20 -6.02 -11.40
C ASP A 136 15.89 -4.68 -10.71
N VAL A 137 16.83 -3.72 -10.77
CA VAL A 137 16.65 -2.36 -10.22
C VAL A 137 15.43 -1.69 -10.85
N ASN A 138 15.26 -1.84 -12.17
CA ASN A 138 14.12 -1.28 -12.88
C ASN A 138 12.79 -1.90 -12.42
N LEU A 139 12.71 -3.22 -12.24
CA LEU A 139 11.52 -3.88 -11.71
C LEU A 139 11.19 -3.41 -10.28
N ARG A 140 12.20 -3.22 -9.43
CA ARG A 140 12.03 -2.68 -8.07
C ARG A 140 11.50 -1.25 -8.09
N LEU A 141 12.03 -0.40 -8.97
CA LEU A 141 11.53 0.97 -9.18
C LEU A 141 10.07 0.95 -9.68
N ALA A 142 9.78 0.13 -10.70
CA ALA A 142 8.45 -0.03 -11.25
C ALA A 142 7.43 -0.43 -10.17
N ARG A 143 7.79 -1.39 -9.31
CA ARG A 143 6.94 -1.82 -8.20
C ARG A 143 6.68 -0.68 -7.22
N ASN A 144 7.69 0.10 -6.85
CA ASN A 144 7.53 1.24 -5.95
C ASN A 144 6.58 2.32 -6.54
N LEU A 145 6.75 2.64 -7.82
CA LEU A 145 5.89 3.59 -8.52
C LEU A 145 4.42 3.09 -8.59
N LEU A 146 4.20 1.82 -8.91
CA LEU A 146 2.87 1.19 -8.92
C LEU A 146 2.24 1.16 -7.52
N GLU A 147 3.02 0.84 -6.48
CA GLU A 147 2.57 0.88 -5.08
C GLU A 147 2.07 2.28 -4.68
N ASN A 148 2.59 3.34 -5.31
CA ASN A 148 2.21 4.72 -5.05
C ASN A 148 1.18 5.27 -6.06
N GLY A 149 0.59 4.40 -6.88
CA GLY A 149 -0.55 4.72 -7.73
C GLY A 149 -0.20 5.31 -9.10
N ALA A 150 1.06 5.25 -9.52
CA ALA A 150 1.45 5.62 -10.87
C ALA A 150 0.98 4.57 -11.90
N LYS A 151 0.89 4.97 -13.17
CA LYS A 151 0.87 4.05 -14.31
C LYS A 151 2.30 3.83 -14.77
N VAL A 152 2.72 2.57 -14.91
CA VAL A 152 4.10 2.23 -15.29
C VAL A 152 4.10 1.29 -16.49
N TYR A 153 4.89 1.62 -17.50
CA TYR A 153 5.17 0.80 -18.65
C TYR A 153 6.63 0.35 -18.58
N ILE A 154 6.86 -0.96 -18.52
CA ILE A 154 8.19 -1.56 -18.57
C ILE A 154 8.40 -1.99 -20.02
N LEU A 155 9.33 -1.33 -20.73
CA LEU A 155 9.48 -1.49 -22.18
C LEU A 155 10.20 -2.79 -22.56
N ILE A 156 11.31 -3.08 -21.88
CA ILE A 156 12.04 -4.33 -22.04
C ILE A 156 11.50 -5.32 -21.02
N GLN A 157 11.14 -6.52 -21.46
CA GLN A 157 10.52 -7.53 -20.60
C GLN A 157 11.20 -8.88 -20.80
N ASP A 158 11.77 -9.40 -19.73
CA ASP A 158 12.09 -10.82 -19.61
C ASP A 158 10.89 -11.54 -18.98
N LYS A 159 10.48 -12.65 -19.59
CA LYS A 159 9.37 -13.50 -19.10
C LYS A 159 9.84 -14.55 -18.10
N LYS A 160 11.13 -14.87 -18.08
CA LYS A 160 11.73 -15.87 -17.21
C LYS A 160 12.13 -15.24 -15.88
N ASP A 161 12.75 -14.07 -15.96
CA ASP A 161 13.34 -13.41 -14.82
C ASP A 161 12.45 -12.30 -14.26
N GLY A 162 12.45 -12.19 -12.93
CA GLY A 162 11.76 -11.14 -12.19
C GLY A 162 12.69 -10.48 -11.17
N ILE A 163 12.13 -9.92 -10.10
CA ILE A 163 12.96 -9.37 -9.01
C ILE A 163 13.72 -10.52 -8.32
N ARG A 164 15.04 -10.43 -8.29
CA ARG A 164 15.99 -11.45 -7.79
C ARG A 164 16.38 -11.16 -6.34
N ASP A 165 16.55 -12.19 -5.49
CA ASP A 165 16.95 -12.03 -4.08
C ASP A 165 18.20 -12.86 -3.72
N ASP A 166 18.81 -13.53 -4.69
CA ASP A 166 19.82 -14.58 -4.57
C ASP A 166 21.07 -14.33 -5.45
#